data_AF-A0A7J2TJR9-F1
#
_entry.id   AF-A0A7J2TJR9-F1
#
_cell.length_a   1.000
_cell.length_b   1.000
_cell.length_c   1.000
_cell.angle_alpha   90.00
_cell.angle_beta   90.00
_cell.angle_gamma   90.00
#
_symmetry.space_group_name_H-M   'P 1'
#
loop_
_entity.id
_entity.type
_entity.pdbx_description
1 polymer ?
#
loop_
_entity_poly.entity_id
_entity_poly.type
_entity_poly.pdbx_seq_one_letter_code
_entity_poly.pdbx_strand_id
1 'polypeptide(L)' 'MKITIYDGAATIGGNKIYVEERGKGVFLDFGMNFAKHGQYYDEFLRERSSRGIYDAVQLGIIP' A
#
# COMPACT_ATOMS: atom_id res chain seq x y z
N MET A 1 9.25 -18.56 10.22
CA MET A 1 8.81 -17.77 9.06
C MET A 1 7.37 -17.31 9.31
N LYS A 2 7.08 -16.02 9.14
CA LYS A 2 5.74 -15.43 9.23
C LYS A 2 5.46 -14.66 7.94
N ILE A 3 4.24 -14.79 7.41
CA ILE A 3 3.76 -14.02 6.26
C ILE A 3 2.61 -13.15 6.75
N THR A 4 2.67 -11.85 6.44
CA THR A 4 1.60 -10.89 6.71
C THR A 4 1.16 -10.26 5.41
N ILE A 5 -0.12 -10.35 5.07
CA ILE A 5 -0.69 -9.69 3.90
C ILE A 5 -1.27 -8.36 4.37
N TYR A 6 -0.63 -7.25 4.01
CA TYR A 6 -1.10 -5.92 4.38
C TYR A 6 -2.21 -5.43 3.44
N ASP A 7 -2.16 -5.81 2.16
CA ASP A 7 -3.11 -5.38 1.14
C ASP A 7 -3.02 -6.30 -0.12
N GLY A 8 -4.00 -6.21 -1.01
CA GLY A 8 -4.04 -6.96 -2.28
C GLY A 8 -4.67 -8.36 -2.24
N ALA A 9 -5.06 -8.87 -1.07
CA ALA A 9 -5.69 -10.21 -0.97
C ALA A 9 -7.11 -10.28 -1.55
N ALA A 10 -7.85 -9.17 -1.52
CA ALA A 10 -9.27 -9.11 -1.89
C ALA A 10 -9.59 -7.93 -2.83
N THR A 11 -8.57 -7.34 -3.44
CA THR A 11 -8.69 -6.16 -4.30
C THR A 11 -7.92 -6.35 -5.59
N ILE A 12 -8.26 -5.56 -6.62
CA ILE A 12 -7.44 -5.46 -7.82
C ILE A 12 -6.24 -4.58 -7.49
N GLY A 13 -5.05 -5.14 -7.70
CA GLY A 13 -3.81 -4.50 -7.27
C GLY A 13 -3.72 -4.35 -5.75
N GLY A 14 -2.68 -3.67 -5.28
CA GLY A 14 -2.50 -3.39 -3.86
C GLY A 14 -1.48 -4.29 -3.16
N ASN A 15 -0.87 -5.25 -3.86
CA ASN A 15 0.02 -6.24 -3.27
C ASN A 15 1.07 -5.59 -2.35
N LYS A 16 0.96 -5.90 -1.06
CA LYS A 16 1.91 -5.51 -0.01
C LYS A 16 2.04 -6.69 0.94
N ILE A 17 3.11 -7.45 0.75
CA ILE A 17 3.33 -8.69 1.49
C ILE A 17 4.60 -8.54 2.31
N TYR A 18 4.52 -8.82 3.61
CA TYR A 18 5.68 -8.86 4.47
C TYR A 18 6.02 -10.29 4.84
N VAL A 19 7.25 -10.69 4.56
CA VAL A 19 7.79 -11.99 4.92
C VAL A 19 8.88 -11.78 5.96
N GLU A 20 8.74 -12.42 7.11
CA GLU A 20 9.67 -12.30 8.24
C GLU A 20 10.26 -13.66 8.63
N GLU A 21 11.56 -13.67 8.87
CA GLU A 21 12.28 -14.79 9.45
C GLU A 21 13.38 -14.30 10.41
N ARG A 22 13.36 -14.81 11.65
CA ARG A 22 14.38 -14.53 12.68
C ARG A 22 14.61 -13.02 12.91
N GLY A 23 13.53 -12.24 12.96
CA GLY A 23 13.57 -10.79 13.18
C GLY A 23 14.09 -9.97 11.99
N LYS A 24 14.31 -10.61 10.84
CA LYS A 24 14.61 -9.94 9.57
C LYS A 24 13.42 -10.12 8.65
N GLY A 25 12.99 -9.06 7.99
CA GLY A 25 11.89 -9.16 7.06
C GLY A 25 12.11 -8.37 5.78
N VAL A 26 11.36 -8.76 4.77
CA VAL A 26 11.34 -8.15 3.45
C VAL A 26 9.90 -7.85 3.07
N PHE A 27 9.67 -6.64 2.56
CA PHE A 27 8.43 -6.32 1.88
C PHE A 27 8.54 -6.70 0.41
N LEU A 28 7.51 -7.36 -0.09
CA LEU A 28 7.33 -7.68 -1.48
C LEU A 28 6.22 -6.78 -2.02
N ASP A 29 6.61 -5.95 -2.98
CA ASP A 29 5.75 -5.00 -3.70
C ASP A 29 5.17 -3.89 -2.81
N PHE A 30 4.79 -2.80 -3.46
CA PHE A 30 3.99 -1.71 -2.91
C PHE A 30 2.95 -1.30 -3.96
N GLY A 31 2.27 -2.29 -4.52
CA GLY A 31 1.34 -2.11 -5.63
C GLY A 31 0.17 -1.21 -5.24
N MET A 32 -0.41 -0.54 -6.24
CA MET A 32 -1.56 0.35 -6.07
C MET A 32 -2.84 -0.47 -5.85
N ASN A 33 -3.55 -0.23 -4.75
CA ASN A 33 -4.91 -0.74 -4.56
C ASN A 33 -5.88 0.23 -5.25
N PHE A 34 -6.43 -0.15 -6.40
CA PHE A 34 -7.25 0.75 -7.21
C PHE A 34 -8.55 1.15 -6.50
N ALA A 35 -9.14 0.25 -5.71
CA ALA A 35 -10.36 0.55 -4.96
C ALA A 35 -10.09 1.60 -3.87
N LYS A 36 -8.99 1.47 -3.13
CA LYS A 36 -8.61 2.43 -2.08
C LYS A 36 -8.10 3.75 -2.67
N HIS A 37 -7.37 3.70 -3.78
CA HIS A 37 -6.89 4.89 -4.49
C HIS A 37 -8.06 5.73 -5.03
N GLY A 38 -9.07 5.09 -5.61
CA GLY A 38 -10.29 5.76 -6.09
C GLY A 38 -11.14 6.42 -5.01
N GLN A 39 -11.02 6.04 -3.73
CA GLN A 39 -11.64 6.80 -2.63
C GLN A 39 -10.98 8.18 -2.43
N TYR A 40 -9.67 8.21 -2.71
CA TYR A 40 -8.71 9.31 -2.66
C TYR A 40 -8.78 10.35 -3.77
N TYR A 41 -8.61 9.82 -4.97
CA TYR A 41 -7.96 10.51 -6.08
C TYR A 41 -8.72 10.30 -7.38
N ASP A 42 -10.06 10.26 -7.31
CA ASP A 42 -10.89 10.04 -8.49
C ASP A 42 -11.09 11.33 -9.32
N GLU A 43 -11.24 11.15 -10.63
CA GLU A 43 -11.40 12.16 -11.69
C GLU A 43 -10.33 13.27 -11.73
N PHE A 44 -10.46 14.27 -10.85
CA PHE A 44 -9.66 15.50 -10.86
C PHE A 44 -8.70 15.60 -9.68
N LEU A 45 -8.93 14.82 -8.62
CA LEU A 45 -8.06 14.81 -7.46
C LEU A 45 -6.81 13.97 -7.77
N ARG A 46 -5.64 14.52 -7.46
CA ARG A 46 -4.35 13.85 -7.66
C ARG A 46 -3.55 13.87 -6.37
N GLU A 47 -2.63 12.93 -6.28
CA GLU A 47 -1.63 12.90 -5.21
C GLU A 47 -0.85 14.22 -5.17
N ARG A 48 -0.61 14.71 -3.95
CA ARG A 48 0.20 15.90 -3.73
C ARG A 48 1.67 15.50 -3.83
N SER A 49 2.25 15.61 -5.02
CA SER A 49 3.63 15.18 -5.29
C SER A 49 4.66 15.75 -4.32
N SER A 50 4.46 16.99 -3.84
CA SER A 50 5.34 17.64 -2.86
C SER A 50 5.31 17.01 -1.46
N ARG A 51 4.33 16.15 -1.15
CA ARG A 51 4.19 15.45 0.14
C ARG A 51 4.80 14.05 0.13
N GLY A 52 5.25 13.56 -1.03
CA GLY A 52 5.80 12.22 -1.18
C GLY A 52 4.88 11.16 -0.57
N ILE A 53 5.44 10.28 0.26
CA ILE A 53 4.68 9.18 0.88
C ILE A 53 3.82 9.59 2.08
N TYR A 54 3.91 10.83 2.56
CA TYR A 54 3.24 11.26 3.79
C TYR A 54 1.72 11.02 3.72
N ASP A 55 1.09 11.43 2.63
CA ASP A 55 -0.36 11.25 2.47
C ASP A 55 -0.73 9.78 2.32
N ALA A 56 0.11 8.99 1.64
CA ALA A 56 -0.11 7.55 1.51
C ALA A 56 -0.10 6.84 2.87
N VAL A 57 0.79 7.24 3.81
CA VAL A 57 0.79 6.72 5.18
C VAL A 57 -0.45 7.18 5.95
N GLN A 58 -0.79 8.47 5.88
CA GLN A 58 -1.94 9.03 6.61
C GLN A 58 -3.28 8.45 6.15
N LEU A 59 -3.42 8.18 4.85
CA LEU A 59 -4.61 7.55 4.26
C LEU A 59 -4.57 6.01 4.35
N GLY A 60 -3.48 5.46 4.92
CA GLY A 60 -3.24 4.02 5.05
C GLY A 60 -3.12 3.28 3.71
N ILE A 61 -2.81 3.98 2.62
CA ILE A 61 -2.57 3.38 1.29
C ILE A 61 -1.33 2.48 1.34
N ILE A 62 -0.32 2.88 2.11
CA ILE A 62 0.83 2.05 2.47
C ILE A 62 0.88 1.86 4.00
N PRO A 63 1.34 0.69 4.49
CA PRO A 63 1.44 0.38 5.91
C PRO A 63 2.58 1.14 6.61
#